data_AF-A0A5J6PX47-F1
#
_entry.id   AF-A0A5J6PX47-F1
#
_cell.length_a   1.000
_cell.length_b   1.000
_cell.length_c   1.000
_cell.angle_alpha   90.00
_cell.angle_beta   90.00
_cell.angle_gamma   90.00
#
_symmetry.space_group_name_H-M   'P 1'
#
loop_
_entity.id
_entity.type
_entity.pdbx_description
1 polymer ?
#
loop_
_entity_poly.entity_id
_entity_poly.type
_entity_poly.pdbx_seq_one_letter_code
_entity_poly.pdbx_strand_id
1 'polypeptide(L)'
;MIKKRIMFAIKALGIYWAFYIIISLIFGRFFMEVAFNFFLILPTSLYLYDIVEWILRHMGFSTDLPSDLIRSQWIRTIIHYIFYSIHIFTVSFLLTFFLFSNDHGSNDEDKS
;
A
#
# COMPACT_ATOMS: atom_id res chain seq x y z
N MET A 1 -8.23 -4.53 21.75
CA MET A 1 -8.77 -4.46 20.37
C MET A 1 -7.84 -3.73 19.39
N ILE A 2 -7.39 -2.50 19.69
CA ILE A 2 -6.49 -1.72 18.81
C ILE A 2 -5.19 -2.45 18.42
N LYS A 3 -4.54 -3.14 19.36
CA LYS A 3 -3.31 -3.93 19.10
C LYS A 3 -3.52 -5.03 18.06
N LYS A 4 -4.66 -5.74 18.09
CA LYS A 4 -5.00 -6.78 17.10
C LYS A 4 -5.15 -6.18 15.70
N ARG A 5 -5.77 -5.00 15.62
CA ARG A 5 -6.04 -4.25 14.38
C ARG A 5 -4.76 -3.72 13.73
N ILE A 6 -3.88 -3.13 14.53
CA ILE A 6 -2.55 -2.69 14.08
C ILE A 6 -1.74 -3.90 13.59
N MET A 7 -1.73 -5.00 14.35
CA MET A 7 -1.00 -6.22 13.96
C MET A 7 -1.52 -6.81 12.64
N PHE A 8 -2.84 -6.80 12.42
CA PHE A 8 -3.43 -7.20 11.14
C PHE A 8 -2.95 -6.31 9.99
N ALA A 9 -2.98 -4.99 10.15
CA ALA A 9 -2.53 -4.04 9.12
C ALA A 9 -1.04 -4.20 8.79
N ILE A 10 -0.18 -4.44 9.79
CA ILE A 10 1.25 -4.73 9.59
C ILE A 10 1.44 -6.03 8.80
N LYS A 11 0.69 -7.09 9.14
CA LYS A 11 0.76 -8.37 8.41
C LYS A 11 0.30 -8.20 6.96
N ALA A 12 -0.78 -7.46 6.72
CA ALA A 12 -1.27 -7.16 5.37
C ALA A 12 -0.23 -6.37 4.55
N LEU A 13 0.43 -5.39 5.16
CA LEU A 13 1.53 -4.66 4.54
C LEU A 13 2.72 -5.57 4.17
N GLY A 14 3.10 -6.48 5.07
CA GLY A 14 4.16 -7.46 4.80
C GLY A 14 3.82 -8.43 3.67
N ILE A 15 2.58 -8.94 3.65
CA ILE A 15 2.08 -9.81 2.59
C ILE A 15 2.12 -9.09 1.24
N TYR A 16 1.66 -7.84 1.20
CA TYR A 16 1.71 -7.02 0.00
C TYR A 16 3.14 -6.86 -0.55
N TRP A 17 4.12 -6.50 0.30
CA TRP A 17 5.51 -6.38 -0.13
C TRP A 17 6.12 -7.72 -0.57
N ALA A 18 5.72 -8.83 0.05
CA ALA A 18 6.15 -10.14 -0.38
C ALA A 18 5.61 -10.48 -1.78
N PHE A 19 4.31 -10.25 -2.03
CA PHE A 19 3.71 -10.41 -3.35
C PHE A 19 4.34 -9.47 -4.37
N TYR A 20 4.62 -8.23 -4.00
CA TYR A 20 5.33 -7.26 -4.82
C TYR A 20 6.65 -7.83 -5.35
N ILE A 21 7.48 -8.35 -4.44
CA ILE A 21 8.79 -8.90 -4.77
C ILE A 21 8.65 -10.15 -5.65
N ILE A 22 7.74 -11.07 -5.29
CA ILE A 22 7.52 -12.30 -6.04
C ILE A 22 7.06 -12.00 -7.48
N ILE A 23 6.08 -11.12 -7.65
CA ILE A 23 5.58 -10.72 -8.98
C ILE A 23 6.69 -10.02 -9.77
N SER A 24 7.45 -9.14 -9.13
CA SER A 24 8.59 -8.44 -9.75
C SER A 24 9.66 -9.40 -10.26
N LEU A 25 9.90 -10.51 -9.54
CA LEU A 25 10.87 -11.53 -9.93
C LEU A 25 10.34 -12.42 -11.07
N ILE A 26 9.06 -12.80 -11.04
CA ILE A 26 8.48 -13.76 -11.99
C ILE A 26 8.17 -13.12 -13.35
N PHE A 27 7.54 -11.94 -13.36
CA PHE A 27 7.00 -11.35 -14.59
C PHE A 27 7.78 -10.11 -15.08
N GLY A 28 8.81 -9.71 -14.34
CA GLY A 28 9.58 -8.50 -14.63
C GLY A 28 8.78 -7.19 -14.42
N ARG A 29 9.42 -6.05 -14.68
CA ARG A 29 8.83 -4.71 -14.41
C ARG A 29 7.53 -4.44 -15.18
N PHE A 30 7.35 -5.04 -16.36
CA PHE A 30 6.24 -4.73 -17.27
C PHE A 30 4.87 -5.19 -16.74
N PHE A 31 4.78 -6.40 -16.20
CA PHE A 31 3.54 -6.90 -15.59
C PHE A 31 3.28 -6.32 -14.19
N MET A 32 4.28 -5.65 -13.62
CA MET A 32 4.18 -5.04 -12.31
C MET A 32 3.18 -3.86 -12.32
N GLU A 33 3.19 -3.04 -13.37
CA GLU A 33 2.21 -1.96 -13.58
C GLU A 33 0.78 -2.50 -13.76
N VAL A 34 0.63 -3.64 -14.43
CA VAL A 34 -0.66 -4.28 -14.66
C VAL A 34 -1.20 -4.92 -13.37
N ALA A 35 -0.37 -5.67 -12.64
CA ALA A 35 -0.76 -6.32 -11.39
C ALA A 35 -1.12 -5.31 -10.28
N PHE A 36 -0.43 -4.17 -10.24
CA PHE A 36 -0.73 -3.06 -9.32
C PHE A 36 -2.05 -2.38 -9.60
N ASN A 37 -2.35 -2.15 -10.87
CA ASN A 37 -3.54 -1.43 -11.27
C ASN A 37 -4.81 -2.29 -11.22
N PHE A 38 -4.71 -3.62 -11.33
CA PHE A 38 -5.89 -4.49 -11.47
C PHE A 38 -6.21 -5.40 -10.28
N PHE A 39 -5.23 -5.91 -9.52
CA PHE A 39 -5.49 -7.08 -8.66
C PHE A 39 -5.36 -6.84 -7.15
N LEU A 40 -4.53 -5.91 -6.70
CA LEU A 40 -4.15 -5.80 -5.28
C LEU A 40 -4.54 -4.48 -4.61
N ILE A 41 -4.80 -3.43 -5.40
CA ILE A 41 -5.26 -2.16 -4.86
C ILE A 41 -6.57 -1.82 -5.58
N LEU A 42 -7.59 -1.49 -4.80
CA LEU A 42 -8.80 -0.84 -5.28
C LEU A 42 -8.47 0.29 -6.29
N PRO A 43 -9.43 0.75 -7.11
CA PRO A 43 -9.24 1.92 -8.01
C PRO A 43 -8.67 3.18 -7.33
N THR A 44 -8.62 3.22 -5.99
CA THR A 44 -7.92 4.22 -5.18
C THR A 44 -6.38 4.29 -5.36
N SER A 45 -5.70 3.25 -5.88
CA SER A 45 -4.26 3.33 -6.21
C SER A 45 -3.96 4.30 -7.35
N LEU A 46 -4.83 4.34 -8.36
CA LEU A 46 -4.67 5.24 -9.50
C LEU A 46 -4.67 6.71 -9.03
N TYR A 47 -5.61 7.06 -8.15
CA TYR A 47 -5.64 8.37 -7.51
C TYR A 47 -4.41 8.63 -6.62
N LEU A 48 -3.86 7.59 -5.98
CA LEU A 48 -2.67 7.73 -5.13
C LEU A 48 -1.44 8.11 -5.96
N TYR A 49 -1.25 7.51 -7.14
CA TYR A 49 -0.17 7.87 -8.05
C TYR A 49 -0.23 9.36 -8.42
N ASP A 50 -1.40 9.85 -8.86
CA ASP A 50 -1.58 11.25 -9.24
C ASP A 50 -1.38 12.21 -8.06
N ILE A 51 -1.83 11.83 -6.86
CA ILE A 51 -1.60 12.62 -5.63
C ILE A 51 -0.11 12.69 -5.30
N VAL A 52 0.61 11.56 -5.36
CA VAL A 52 2.04 11.52 -5.07
C VAL A 52 2.83 12.31 -6.11
N GLU A 53 2.50 12.17 -7.39
CA GLU A 53 3.09 12.97 -8.47
C GLU A 53 2.84 14.47 -8.29
N TRP A 54 1.63 14.85 -7.89
CA TRP A 54 1.31 16.25 -7.57
C TRP A 54 2.17 16.77 -6.41
N ILE A 55 2.32 16.01 -5.32
CA ILE A 55 3.19 16.38 -4.17
C ILE A 55 4.64 16.54 -4.64
N LEU A 56 5.15 15.58 -5.41
CA LEU A 56 6.53 15.58 -5.89
C LEU A 56 6.83 16.80 -6.77
N ARG A 57 5.91 17.15 -7.67
CA ARG A 57 6.01 18.36 -8.50
C ARG A 57 6.01 19.62 -7.62
N HIS A 58 5.15 19.66 -6.60
CA HIS A 58 5.09 20.78 -5.67
C HIS A 58 6.37 20.95 -4.84
N MET A 59 7.06 19.84 -4.54
CA MET A 59 8.36 19.83 -3.86
C MET A 59 9.54 20.15 -4.78
N GLY A 60 9.31 20.44 -6.07
CA GLY A 60 10.35 20.78 -7.04
C GLY A 60 11.00 19.58 -7.73
N PHE A 61 10.47 18.36 -7.57
CA PHE A 61 10.92 17.20 -8.33
C PHE A 61 10.27 17.21 -9.73
N SER A 62 10.84 18.03 -10.63
CA SER A 62 10.48 18.08 -12.05
C SER A 62 11.22 17.00 -12.85
N THR A 63 10.59 16.48 -13.90
CA THR A 63 11.16 15.52 -14.86
C THR A 63 11.98 16.18 -15.96
N ASP A 64 12.13 17.51 -15.94
CA ASP A 64 12.54 18.29 -17.11
C ASP A 64 14.07 18.44 -17.24
N LEU A 65 14.86 17.99 -16.25
CA LEU A 65 16.32 18.10 -16.26
C LEU A 65 17.03 16.72 -16.23
N PRO A 66 17.95 16.44 -17.19
CA PRO A 66 18.58 15.13 -17.35
C PRO A 66 19.51 14.71 -16.21
N SER A 67 20.14 15.65 -15.50
CA SER A 67 20.94 15.36 -14.30
C SER A 67 20.09 15.05 -13.07
N ASP A 68 18.89 15.63 -13.00
CA ASP A 68 17.92 15.33 -11.96
C ASP A 68 17.13 14.06 -12.27
N LEU A 69 17.08 13.59 -13.51
CA LEU A 69 16.34 12.40 -13.89
C LEU A 69 16.72 11.15 -13.07
N ILE A 70 18.01 10.83 -12.90
CA ILE A 70 18.40 9.62 -12.15
C ILE A 70 18.13 9.78 -10.64
N ARG A 71 18.58 10.88 -10.03
CA ARG A 71 18.41 11.12 -8.58
C ARG A 71 16.94 11.33 -8.21
N SER A 72 16.21 12.11 -9.01
CA SER A 72 14.78 12.34 -8.84
C SER A 72 13.99 11.04 -9.01
N GLN A 73 14.40 10.13 -9.89
CA GLN A 73 13.68 8.87 -10.09
C GLN A 73 13.84 7.91 -8.91
N TRP A 74 15.02 7.84 -8.28
CA TRP A 74 15.18 7.10 -7.02
C TRP A 74 14.35 7.69 -5.88
N ILE A 75 14.41 9.01 -5.69
CA ILE A 75 13.63 9.70 -4.64
C ILE A 75 12.12 9.55 -4.87
N ARG A 76 11.67 9.72 -6.12
CA ARG A 76 10.29 9.50 -6.56
C ARG A 76 9.85 8.08 -6.25
N THR A 77 10.66 7.08 -6.57
CA THR A 77 10.36 5.66 -6.28
C THR A 77 10.22 5.43 -4.78
N ILE A 78 11.13 5.96 -3.96
CA ILE A 78 11.08 5.85 -2.50
C ILE A 78 9.81 6.50 -1.95
N ILE A 79 9.48 7.71 -2.41
CA ILE A 79 8.29 8.44 -1.96
C ILE A 79 7.02 7.66 -2.33
N HIS A 80 6.91 7.15 -3.56
CA HIS A 80 5.81 6.27 -3.95
C HIS A 80 5.70 5.07 -3.00
N TYR A 81 6.80 4.37 -2.71
CA TYR A 81 6.79 3.24 -1.79
C TYR A 81 6.31 3.57 -0.39
N ILE A 82 6.69 4.72 0.16
CA ILE A 82 6.20 5.20 1.47
C ILE A 82 4.69 5.45 1.42
N PHE A 83 4.21 6.18 0.42
CA PHE A 83 2.79 6.51 0.29
C PHE A 83 1.93 5.27 0.07
N TYR A 84 2.37 4.32 -0.78
CA TYR A 84 1.69 3.04 -0.95
C TYR A 84 1.63 2.24 0.35
N SER A 85 2.72 2.22 1.13
CA SER A 85 2.75 1.54 2.42
C SER A 85 1.75 2.15 3.42
N ILE A 86 1.68 3.49 3.48
CA ILE A 86 0.72 4.21 4.33
C ILE A 86 -0.72 3.92 3.88
N HIS A 87 -0.98 3.93 2.57
CA HIS A 87 -2.29 3.65 2.02
C HIS A 87 -2.77 2.25 2.39
N ILE A 88 -1.94 1.21 2.15
CA ILE A 88 -2.28 -0.18 2.44
C ILE A 88 -2.46 -0.40 3.93
N PHE A 89 -1.60 0.19 4.76
CA PHE A 89 -1.76 0.15 6.21
C PHE A 89 -3.11 0.75 6.62
N THR A 90 -3.47 1.90 6.08
CA THR A 90 -4.71 2.63 6.42
C THR A 90 -5.94 1.84 5.98
N VAL A 91 -5.98 1.35 4.74
CA VAL A 91 -7.09 0.54 4.23
C VAL A 91 -7.23 -0.75 5.02
N SER A 92 -6.12 -1.47 5.26
CA SER A 92 -6.12 -2.71 6.04
C SER A 92 -6.56 -2.47 7.48
N PHE A 93 -6.13 -1.36 8.08
CA PHE A 93 -6.53 -0.95 9.42
C PHE A 93 -8.02 -0.60 9.48
N LEU A 94 -8.55 0.12 8.48
CA LEU A 94 -9.98 0.45 8.40
C LEU A 94 -10.85 -0.80 8.20
N LEU A 95 -10.43 -1.75 7.36
CA LEU A 95 -11.11 -3.03 7.16
C LEU A 95 -11.29 -3.80 8.48
N THR A 96 -10.36 -3.65 9.41
CA THR A 96 -10.47 -4.29 10.73
C THR A 96 -11.68 -3.84 11.54
N PHE A 97 -12.25 -2.65 11.26
CA PHE A 97 -13.48 -2.18 11.92
C PHE A 97 -14.70 -2.99 11.54
N PHE A 98 -14.76 -3.50 10.31
CA PHE A 98 -15.81 -4.39 9.86
C PHE A 98 -15.52 -5.85 10.22
N LEU A 99 -14.26 -6.29 10.12
CA LEU A 99 -13.90 -7.69 10.35
C LEU A 99 -13.94 -8.10 11.83
N PHE A 100 -13.60 -7.19 12.75
CA PHE A 100 -13.58 -7.48 14.19
C PHE A 100 -14.71 -6.79 14.95
N SER A 101 -15.79 -6.35 14.30
CA SER A 101 -16.96 -5.79 15.00
C SER A 101 -17.81 -6.86 15.69
N ASN A 102 -17.73 -8.13 15.26
CA ASN A 102 -18.55 -9.23 15.78
C ASN A 102 -17.87 -10.10 16.86
N ASP A 103 -16.67 -9.74 17.32
CA ASP A 103 -15.90 -10.50 18.34
C ASP A 103 -16.46 -10.34 19.77
N HIS A 104 -17.73 -9.91 19.91
CA HIS A 104 -18.45 -9.75 21.18
C HIS A 104 -19.46 -10.86 21.47
N GLY A 105 -19.64 -11.84 20.57
CA GLY A 105 -20.70 -12.86 20.71
C GLY A 105 -20.25 -14.28 21.11
N SER A 106 -18.96 -14.61 21.16
CA SER A 106 -18.54 -16.02 21.31
C SER A 106 -17.94 -16.40 22.66
N ASN A 107 -18.05 -15.55 23.69
CA ASN A 107 -17.51 -15.87 25.02
C ASN A 107 -18.58 -16.25 26.06
N ASP A 108 -19.87 -16.25 25.70
CA ASP A 108 -20.96 -16.61 26.62
C ASP A 108 -21.62 -17.97 26.30
N GLU A 109 -21.24 -18.66 25.21
CA GLU A 109 -21.81 -19.99 24.89
C GLU A 109 -21.00 -21.19 25.42
N ASP A 110 -19.83 -20.98 26.04
CA ASP A 110 -19.03 -22.06 26.63
C ASP A 110 -19.22 -22.22 28.16
N LYS A 111 -20.34 -21.69 28.70
CA LYS A 111 -20.68 -21.77 30.14
C LYS A 111 -22.14 -22.17 30.44
N SER A 112 -22.77 -23.03 29.62
CA SER A 112 -24.02 -23.69 30.02
C SER A 112 -23.86 -25.20 30.17
#